data_AF-A0A2E0YLZ5-F1
#
_entry.id   AF-A0A2E0YLZ5-F1
#
_cell.length_a   1.000
_cell.length_b   1.000
_cell.length_c   1.000
_cell.angle_alpha   90.00
_cell.angle_beta   90.00
_cell.angle_gamma   90.00
#
_symmetry.space_group_name_H-M   'P 1'
#
loop_
_entity.id
_entity.type
_entity.pdbx_description
1 polymer ?
#
loop_
_entity_poly.entity_id
_entity_poly.type
_entity_poly.pdbx_seq_one_letter_code
_entity_poly.pdbx_strand_id
1 'polypeptide(L)'
;MKIYRNLFLMFAMCGSLLFIQCSDDDDNGNVIDPVDDTMDDTMDDDGTGGGIDFSGTFVQEDQMGRPGINTVFGTDGMKDSFNVTVPTEMQAAFQMSFQDKLEGLNTAVGSTYTTNALGLDAATFTTVLSNDVLWVAQTGVTSYFNGTEVLTGRTLSDDVIDISLLLIFGGPDGMDNDGDPADESLLTRDGVPSNDVAFSTSFPYLAQPF
;
A
#
# COMPACT_ATOMS: atom_id res chain seq x y z
N MET A 1 -52.67 -8.45 21.78
CA MET A 1 -51.47 -9.19 21.35
C MET A 1 -50.78 -8.61 20.10
N LYS A 2 -51.50 -8.22 19.03
CA LYS A 2 -50.87 -7.72 17.79
C LYS A 2 -50.17 -6.34 17.93
N ILE A 3 -50.68 -5.44 18.77
CA ILE A 3 -50.11 -4.10 18.99
C ILE A 3 -48.75 -4.16 19.72
N TYR A 4 -48.64 -4.99 20.78
CA TYR A 4 -47.38 -5.17 21.50
C TYR A 4 -46.28 -5.81 20.66
N ARG A 5 -46.64 -6.68 19.70
CA ARG A 5 -45.69 -7.32 18.78
C ARG A 5 -45.10 -6.32 17.78
N ASN A 6 -45.91 -5.38 17.29
CA ASN A 6 -45.45 -4.35 16.37
C ASN A 6 -44.62 -3.28 17.10
N LEU A 7 -44.97 -2.96 18.35
CA LEU A 7 -44.20 -2.04 19.18
C LEU A 7 -42.82 -2.62 19.55
N PHE A 8 -42.75 -3.92 19.82
CA PHE A 8 -41.48 -4.62 20.10
C PHE A 8 -40.57 -4.68 18.86
N LEU A 9 -41.14 -4.93 17.67
CA LEU A 9 -40.40 -4.89 16.40
C LEU A 9 -39.84 -3.49 16.08
N MET A 10 -40.60 -2.43 16.39
CA MET A 10 -40.14 -1.06 16.15
C MET A 10 -39.02 -0.65 17.13
N PHE A 11 -39.11 -1.05 18.41
CA PHE A 11 -38.04 -0.83 19.39
C PHE A 11 -36.76 -1.60 19.04
N ALA A 12 -36.88 -2.82 18.52
CA ALA A 12 -35.73 -3.62 18.07
C ALA A 12 -35.03 -2.99 16.86
N MET A 13 -35.80 -2.44 15.91
CA MET A 13 -35.27 -1.81 14.69
C MET A 13 -34.64 -0.42 14.96
N CYS A 14 -35.17 0.35 15.94
CA CYS A 14 -34.54 1.60 16.38
C CYS A 14 -33.32 1.35 17.28
N GLY A 15 -33.29 0.26 18.06
CA GLY A 15 -32.13 -0.11 18.86
C GLY A 15 -30.92 -0.49 18.02
N SER A 16 -31.11 -1.14 16.87
CA SER A 16 -30.00 -1.48 15.95
C SER A 16 -29.39 -0.27 15.23
N LEU A 17 -30.09 0.87 15.16
CA LEU A 17 -29.55 2.10 14.56
C LEU A 17 -28.68 2.92 15.52
N LEU A 18 -28.70 2.60 16.83
CA LEU A 18 -27.88 3.27 17.84
C LEU A 18 -26.47 2.66 18.02
N PHE A 19 -26.17 1.57 17.32
CA PHE A 19 -24.88 0.87 17.40
C PHE A 19 -24.10 0.89 16.08
N ILE A 20 -24.52 1.69 15.09
CA ILE A 20 -23.67 2.02 13.95
C ILE A 20 -22.81 3.22 14.38
N GLN A 21 -21.79 2.95 15.19
CA GLN A 21 -20.65 3.86 15.29
C GLN A 21 -19.66 3.39 14.22
N CYS A 22 -19.29 4.26 13.28
CA CYS A 22 -17.96 4.13 12.69
C CYS A 22 -17.01 4.33 13.87
N SER A 23 -16.23 3.32 14.24
CA SER A 23 -15.02 3.63 14.96
C SER A 23 -14.12 4.33 13.96
N ASP A 24 -13.67 5.53 14.31
CA ASP A 24 -12.50 6.11 13.67
C ASP A 24 -11.32 5.26 14.15
N ASP A 25 -11.11 4.12 13.49
CA ASP A 25 -10.02 3.17 13.79
C ASP A 25 -8.65 3.73 13.39
N ASP A 26 -8.63 4.85 12.64
CA ASP A 26 -7.40 5.50 12.16
C ASP A 26 -6.74 6.38 13.25
N ASP A 27 -7.52 6.81 14.25
CA ASP A 27 -7.06 7.64 15.36
C ASP A 27 -7.03 6.78 16.63
N ASN A 28 -5.92 6.07 16.87
CA ASN A 28 -5.72 5.18 18.03
C ASN A 28 -5.64 5.93 19.39
N GLY A 29 -6.36 7.05 19.52
CA GLY A 29 -6.35 7.94 20.67
C GLY A 29 -5.07 8.76 20.81
N ASN A 30 -4.12 8.63 19.88
CA ASN A 30 -2.86 9.37 19.87
C ASN A 30 -2.94 10.57 18.92
N VAL A 31 -3.93 11.43 19.12
CA VAL A 31 -3.84 12.80 18.60
C VAL A 31 -2.77 13.47 19.45
N ILE A 32 -1.61 13.75 18.85
CA ILE A 32 -0.76 14.85 19.35
C ILE A 32 -1.68 16.06 19.30
N ASP A 33 -2.22 16.44 20.46
CA ASP A 33 -3.13 17.57 20.60
C ASP A 33 -2.43 18.74 19.89
N PRO A 34 -2.98 19.26 18.77
CA PRO A 34 -2.33 20.36 18.08
C PRO A 34 -2.18 21.45 19.12
N VAL A 35 -0.93 21.80 19.41
CA VAL A 35 -0.62 22.97 20.24
C VAL A 35 -1.42 24.10 19.62
N ASP A 36 -2.38 24.61 20.41
CA ASP A 36 -3.25 25.75 20.17
C ASP A 36 -2.99 26.46 18.84
N ASP A 37 -3.95 26.30 17.92
CA ASP A 37 -4.00 26.76 16.53
C ASP A 37 -4.04 28.31 16.41
N THR A 38 -3.31 29.00 17.28
CA THR A 38 -2.81 30.34 17.01
C THR A 38 -1.68 30.21 16.01
N MET A 39 -2.06 30.18 14.74
CA MET A 39 -1.18 30.50 13.62
C MET A 39 -0.60 31.91 13.82
N ASP A 40 0.49 32.02 14.58
CA ASP A 40 1.42 33.13 14.50
C ASP A 40 2.41 32.78 13.38
N ASP A 41 2.17 33.39 12.21
CA ASP A 41 2.93 33.23 10.96
C ASP A 41 4.31 33.92 11.05
N THR A 42 4.90 33.95 12.24
CA THR A 42 6.28 34.37 12.46
C THR A 42 7.14 33.14 12.66
N MET A 43 7.70 32.64 11.55
CA MET A 43 8.96 31.90 11.60
C MET A 43 10.05 32.85 12.12
N ASP A 44 10.07 33.10 13.42
CA ASP A 44 11.20 33.69 14.11
C ASP A 44 12.10 32.53 14.56
N ASP A 45 13.18 32.35 13.81
CA ASP A 45 14.34 31.52 14.10
C ASP A 45 15.13 32.13 15.29
N ASP A 46 14.46 32.28 16.43
CA ASP A 46 15.10 32.54 17.71
C ASP A 46 14.68 31.40 18.65
N GLY A 47 15.62 30.48 18.91
CA GLY A 47 15.46 29.20 19.58
C GLY A 47 15.01 29.28 21.05
N THR A 48 13.87 29.91 21.30
CA THR A 48 13.18 30.00 22.59
C THR A 48 11.65 29.78 22.46
N GLY A 49 11.18 29.22 21.34
CA GLY A 49 9.82 28.65 21.22
C GLY A 49 9.74 27.29 21.88
N GLY A 50 8.69 27.05 22.68
CA GLY A 50 8.47 25.79 23.41
C GLY A 50 8.65 24.59 22.48
N GLY A 51 9.71 23.82 22.70
CA GLY A 51 10.03 22.66 21.87
C GLY A 51 8.84 21.70 21.87
N ILE A 52 8.52 21.18 20.68
CA ILE A 52 7.51 20.13 20.51
C ILE A 52 7.89 19.00 21.48
N ASP A 53 7.01 18.72 22.44
CA ASP A 53 7.24 17.66 23.43
C ASP A 53 6.93 16.31 22.80
N PHE A 54 7.98 15.53 22.51
CA PHE A 54 7.87 14.15 22.03
C PHE A 54 7.84 13.12 23.17
N SER A 55 7.59 13.55 24.41
CA SER A 55 7.40 12.62 25.51
C SER A 55 6.06 11.89 25.37
N GLY A 56 6.07 10.56 25.55
CA GLY A 56 4.87 9.74 25.36
C GLY A 56 5.19 8.26 25.23
N THR A 57 4.13 7.45 25.16
CA THR A 57 4.23 6.04 24.75
C THR A 57 3.86 5.97 23.28
N PHE A 58 4.83 5.66 22.42
CA PHE A 58 4.58 5.44 21.00
C PHE A 58 4.10 4.02 20.78
N VAL A 59 3.01 3.88 20.03
CA VAL A 59 2.56 2.61 19.48
C VAL A 59 2.67 2.68 17.97
N GLN A 60 2.93 1.53 17.34
CA GLN A 60 2.94 1.44 15.88
C GLN A 60 1.50 1.48 15.38
N GLU A 61 1.17 2.46 14.55
CA GLU A 61 -0.15 2.55 13.89
C GLU A 61 -0.15 1.79 12.56
N ASP A 62 0.77 2.14 11.66
CA ASP A 62 0.85 1.54 10.34
C ASP A 62 2.32 1.46 9.91
N GLN A 63 2.68 0.37 9.23
CA GLN A 63 3.88 0.29 8.41
C GLN A 63 3.48 0.25 6.93
N MET A 64 3.98 1.23 6.19
CA MET A 64 3.79 1.32 4.75
C MET A 64 5.15 1.36 4.08
N GLY A 65 5.74 0.18 3.84
CA GLY A 65 6.96 0.03 3.07
C GLY A 65 6.69 0.20 1.57
N ARG A 66 5.85 -0.68 1.03
CA ARG A 66 5.46 -0.79 -0.38
C ARG A 66 3.94 -0.72 -0.48
N PRO A 67 3.36 0.51 -0.45
CA PRO A 67 1.93 0.72 -0.25
C PRO A 67 1.03 -0.04 -1.25
N GLY A 68 1.47 -0.21 -2.50
CA GLY A 68 0.69 -0.93 -3.52
C GLY A 68 0.53 -2.43 -3.30
N ILE A 69 1.38 -3.07 -2.47
CA ILE A 69 1.32 -4.52 -2.26
C ILE A 69 0.07 -4.91 -1.48
N ASN A 70 -0.16 -4.28 -0.34
CA ASN A 70 -1.34 -4.58 0.46
C ASN A 70 -2.64 -4.14 -0.23
N THR A 71 -2.58 -3.12 -1.11
CA THR A 71 -3.72 -2.73 -1.95
C THR A 71 -4.13 -3.82 -2.92
N VAL A 72 -3.17 -4.49 -3.57
CA VAL A 72 -3.44 -5.51 -4.61
C VAL A 72 -3.66 -6.90 -4.01
N PHE A 73 -2.85 -7.27 -3.03
CA PHE A 73 -2.83 -8.61 -2.47
C PHE A 73 -3.65 -8.77 -1.19
N GLY A 74 -3.93 -7.68 -0.48
CA GLY A 74 -4.71 -7.70 0.75
C GLY A 74 -6.19 -7.95 0.49
N THR A 75 -6.80 -8.81 1.31
CA THR A 75 -8.26 -8.94 1.40
C THR A 75 -8.83 -8.00 2.45
N ASP A 76 -10.14 -7.78 2.46
CA ASP A 76 -10.77 -6.96 3.49
C ASP A 76 -10.51 -7.53 4.90
N GLY A 77 -10.16 -6.68 5.86
CA GLY A 77 -9.71 -7.04 7.22
C GLY A 77 -8.27 -7.58 7.31
N MET A 78 -7.70 -8.12 6.22
CA MET A 78 -6.28 -8.49 6.16
C MET A 78 -5.38 -7.24 6.06
N LYS A 79 -5.89 -6.18 5.43
CA LYS A 79 -5.11 -4.95 5.18
C LYS A 79 -4.59 -4.33 6.48
N ASP A 80 -5.47 -4.13 7.45
CA ASP A 80 -5.11 -3.53 8.74
C ASP A 80 -4.16 -4.45 9.52
N SER A 81 -4.42 -5.76 9.48
CA SER A 81 -3.55 -6.76 10.12
C SER A 81 -2.14 -6.74 9.51
N PHE A 82 -2.04 -6.61 8.19
CA PHE A 82 -0.76 -6.50 7.49
C PHE A 82 0.01 -5.25 7.90
N ASN A 83 -0.69 -4.11 7.98
CA ASN A 83 -0.15 -2.81 8.34
C ASN A 83 0.41 -2.73 9.78
N VAL A 84 -0.04 -3.59 10.69
CA VAL A 84 0.47 -3.63 12.08
C VAL A 84 1.41 -4.80 12.40
N THR A 85 1.49 -5.83 11.54
CA THR A 85 2.28 -7.05 11.82
C THR A 85 3.77 -6.80 11.63
N VAL A 86 4.60 -6.94 12.66
CA VAL A 86 6.05 -6.67 12.54
C VAL A 86 6.72 -7.46 11.40
N PRO A 87 7.74 -6.91 10.71
CA PRO A 87 8.34 -7.55 9.53
C PRO A 87 8.86 -8.97 9.75
N THR A 88 9.28 -9.31 10.97
CA THR A 88 9.75 -10.66 11.32
C THR A 88 8.65 -11.73 11.32
N GLU A 89 7.38 -11.33 11.38
CA GLU A 89 6.22 -12.22 11.44
C GLU A 89 5.40 -12.22 10.14
N MET A 90 5.54 -11.19 9.31
CA MET A 90 4.73 -10.99 8.10
C MET A 90 4.75 -12.17 7.13
N GLN A 91 5.94 -12.68 6.81
CA GLN A 91 6.06 -13.77 5.83
C GLN A 91 5.26 -15.00 6.27
N ALA A 92 5.34 -15.36 7.56
CA ALA A 92 4.60 -16.49 8.11
C ALA A 92 3.08 -16.24 8.12
N ALA A 93 2.66 -14.98 8.27
CA ALA A 93 1.26 -14.60 8.34
C ALA A 93 0.59 -14.47 6.94
N PHE A 94 1.31 -14.00 5.92
CA PHE A 94 0.66 -13.48 4.70
C PHE A 94 1.13 -14.10 3.38
N GLN A 95 2.29 -14.78 3.34
CA GLN A 95 2.84 -15.30 2.08
C GLN A 95 1.86 -16.22 1.33
N MET A 96 1.19 -17.12 2.04
CA MET A 96 0.24 -18.05 1.43
C MET A 96 -0.96 -17.33 0.80
N SER A 97 -1.55 -16.36 1.52
CA SER A 97 -2.67 -15.57 0.99
C SER A 97 -2.27 -14.73 -0.22
N PHE A 98 -1.05 -14.20 -0.23
CA PHE A 98 -0.52 -13.49 -1.39
C PHE A 98 -0.33 -14.43 -2.58
N GLN A 99 0.15 -15.65 -2.35
CA GLN A 99 0.28 -16.67 -3.39
C GLN A 99 -1.09 -17.05 -3.98
N ASP A 100 -2.08 -17.36 -3.14
CA ASP A 100 -3.43 -17.67 -3.58
C ASP A 100 -4.03 -16.53 -4.43
N LYS A 101 -3.78 -15.28 -4.01
CA LYS A 101 -4.25 -14.10 -4.73
C LYS A 101 -3.52 -13.91 -6.07
N LEU A 102 -2.20 -14.12 -6.13
CA LEU A 102 -1.40 -14.05 -7.36
C LEU A 102 -1.89 -15.05 -8.41
N GLU A 103 -2.03 -16.32 -7.99
CA GLU A 103 -2.50 -17.40 -8.85
C GLU A 103 -3.95 -17.16 -9.27
N GLY A 104 -4.79 -16.66 -8.36
CA GLY A 104 -6.17 -16.26 -8.64
C GLY A 104 -6.29 -15.13 -9.67
N LEU A 105 -5.44 -14.09 -9.56
CA LEU A 105 -5.39 -13.00 -10.54
C LEU A 105 -4.98 -13.51 -11.93
N ASN A 106 -3.96 -14.35 -12.01
CA ASN A 106 -3.52 -14.93 -13.27
C ASN A 106 -4.60 -15.85 -13.89
N THR A 107 -5.25 -16.67 -13.05
CA THR A 107 -6.36 -17.52 -13.48
C THR A 107 -7.53 -16.69 -14.01
N ALA A 108 -7.85 -15.57 -13.37
CA ALA A 108 -8.94 -14.68 -13.78
C ALA A 108 -8.74 -14.06 -15.17
N VAL A 109 -7.48 -13.89 -15.58
CA VAL A 109 -7.11 -13.37 -16.92
C VAL A 109 -6.81 -14.49 -17.91
N GLY A 110 -7.11 -15.74 -17.56
CA GLY A 110 -6.96 -16.90 -18.45
C GLY A 110 -5.54 -17.47 -18.52
N SER A 111 -4.64 -17.05 -17.62
CA SER A 111 -3.26 -17.53 -17.55
C SER A 111 -3.04 -18.46 -16.34
N THR A 112 -2.00 -19.29 -16.42
CA THR A 112 -1.50 -20.04 -15.26
C THR A 112 -0.14 -19.48 -14.89
N TYR A 113 0.00 -18.99 -13.66
CA TYR A 113 1.27 -18.43 -13.19
C TYR A 113 2.34 -19.53 -13.18
N THR A 114 3.49 -19.24 -13.80
CA THR A 114 4.66 -20.12 -13.80
C THR A 114 5.82 -19.42 -13.10
N THR A 115 6.44 -18.47 -13.79
CA THR A 115 7.39 -17.52 -13.23
C THR A 115 7.13 -16.13 -13.79
N ASN A 116 7.51 -15.09 -13.05
CA ASN A 116 7.53 -13.72 -13.60
C ASN A 116 8.81 -13.45 -14.41
N ALA A 117 8.94 -12.22 -14.90
CA ALA A 117 10.10 -11.72 -15.64
C ALA A 117 11.43 -11.76 -14.85
N LEU A 118 11.38 -12.04 -13.53
CA LEU A 118 12.57 -12.26 -12.68
C LEU A 118 12.92 -13.75 -12.53
N GLY A 119 12.14 -14.65 -13.15
CA GLY A 119 12.29 -16.09 -13.01
C GLY A 119 11.82 -16.62 -11.64
N LEU A 120 11.03 -15.85 -10.89
CA LEU A 120 10.52 -16.25 -9.58
C LEU A 120 9.19 -16.98 -9.75
N ASP A 121 9.07 -18.16 -9.16
CA ASP A 121 7.78 -18.84 -9.03
C ASP A 121 6.87 -18.15 -8.01
N ALA A 122 5.59 -18.58 -7.95
CA ALA A 122 4.58 -17.91 -7.14
C ALA A 122 4.99 -17.85 -5.65
N ALA A 123 5.51 -18.96 -5.11
CA ALA A 123 5.95 -19.04 -3.73
C ALA A 123 7.14 -18.11 -3.42
N THR A 124 8.13 -18.06 -4.32
CA THR A 124 9.33 -17.24 -4.16
C THR A 124 9.01 -15.76 -4.33
N PHE A 125 8.21 -15.41 -5.34
CA PHE A 125 7.80 -14.02 -5.57
C PHE A 125 6.98 -13.49 -4.39
N THR A 126 5.97 -14.25 -3.94
CA THR A 126 5.11 -13.81 -2.83
C THR A 126 5.83 -13.79 -1.48
N THR A 127 6.90 -14.59 -1.31
CA THR A 127 7.84 -14.45 -0.18
C THR A 127 8.53 -13.09 -0.16
N VAL A 128 8.94 -12.58 -1.32
CA VAL A 128 9.50 -11.23 -1.45
C VAL A 128 8.44 -10.16 -1.17
N LEU A 129 7.22 -10.36 -1.67
CA LEU A 129 6.12 -9.40 -1.50
C LEU A 129 5.54 -9.35 -0.08
N SER A 130 5.47 -10.49 0.61
CA SER A 130 4.85 -10.57 1.94
C SER A 130 5.61 -9.80 3.02
N ASN A 131 6.89 -9.50 2.79
CA ASN A 131 7.66 -8.63 3.67
C ASN A 131 7.54 -7.19 3.17
N ASP A 132 6.82 -6.36 3.92
CA ASP A 132 6.62 -4.96 3.57
C ASP A 132 7.82 -4.08 3.95
N VAL A 133 8.92 -4.30 3.24
CA VAL A 133 10.18 -3.58 3.45
C VAL A 133 10.69 -3.01 2.13
N LEU A 134 11.17 -1.77 2.18
CA LEU A 134 11.92 -1.19 1.06
C LEU A 134 13.36 -1.69 1.13
N TRP A 135 13.71 -2.52 0.14
CA TRP A 135 15.07 -2.96 -0.08
C TRP A 135 15.85 -1.81 -0.71
N VAL A 136 16.99 -1.45 -0.11
CA VAL A 136 17.85 -0.37 -0.59
C VAL A 136 19.26 -0.89 -0.72
N ALA A 137 19.86 -0.73 -1.90
CA ALA A 137 21.28 -0.96 -2.07
C ALA A 137 22.07 0.16 -1.38
N GLN A 138 22.95 -0.19 -0.44
CA GLN A 138 23.82 0.79 0.23
C GLN A 138 24.85 1.41 -0.73
N THR A 139 25.19 0.67 -1.78
CA THR A 139 26.10 1.08 -2.85
C THR A 139 25.62 0.47 -4.16
N GLY A 140 25.72 1.19 -5.27
CA GLY A 140 25.33 0.70 -6.60
C GLY A 140 24.20 1.53 -7.21
N VAL A 141 23.59 0.99 -8.26
CA VAL A 141 22.42 1.59 -8.90
C VAL A 141 21.20 1.36 -8.03
N THR A 142 20.42 2.41 -7.80
CA THR A 142 19.12 2.35 -7.12
C THR A 142 18.04 2.24 -8.19
N SER A 143 17.30 1.15 -8.21
CA SER A 143 16.14 0.99 -9.09
C SER A 143 15.14 -0.03 -8.52
N TYR A 144 13.86 0.21 -8.80
CA TYR A 144 12.80 -0.72 -8.49
C TYR A 144 12.91 -1.95 -9.41
N PHE A 145 13.09 -1.70 -10.72
CA PHE A 145 13.53 -2.67 -11.71
C PHE A 145 13.95 -1.95 -12.99
N ASN A 146 15.10 -2.31 -13.57
CA ASN A 146 15.58 -1.74 -14.85
C ASN A 146 16.04 -2.82 -15.86
N GLY A 147 15.65 -4.08 -15.64
CA GLY A 147 16.10 -5.23 -16.42
C GLY A 147 17.41 -5.87 -15.93
N THR A 148 18.15 -5.23 -15.03
CA THR A 148 19.38 -5.78 -14.41
C THR A 148 19.29 -5.77 -12.89
N GLU A 149 19.11 -4.59 -12.28
CA GLU A 149 18.91 -4.43 -10.85
C GLU A 149 17.43 -4.62 -10.48
N VAL A 150 17.19 -5.27 -9.35
CA VAL A 150 15.86 -5.68 -8.88
C VAL A 150 15.71 -5.27 -7.43
N LEU A 151 14.72 -4.43 -7.12
CA LEU A 151 14.39 -4.00 -5.76
C LEU A 151 15.61 -3.49 -4.99
N THR A 152 16.40 -2.60 -5.60
CA THR A 152 17.57 -1.96 -4.98
C THR A 152 17.26 -0.55 -4.45
N GLY A 153 15.97 -0.22 -4.40
CA GLY A 153 15.37 1.04 -4.02
C GLY A 153 14.44 1.49 -5.14
N ARG A 154 14.35 2.80 -5.39
CA ARG A 154 13.72 3.32 -6.61
C ARG A 154 14.28 4.69 -6.99
N THR A 155 14.32 4.99 -8.27
CA THR A 155 14.52 6.37 -8.76
C THR A 155 13.18 7.12 -8.80
N LEU A 156 13.23 8.43 -8.98
CA LEU A 156 12.02 9.23 -9.21
C LEU A 156 11.33 8.87 -10.54
N SER A 157 12.09 8.39 -11.51
CA SER A 157 11.60 8.00 -12.84
C SER A 157 11.15 6.55 -12.93
N ASP A 158 11.27 5.76 -11.86
CA ASP A 158 10.81 4.37 -11.87
C ASP A 158 9.28 4.34 -11.85
N ASP A 159 8.68 3.78 -12.89
CA ASP A 159 7.25 3.49 -12.93
C ASP A 159 6.96 2.22 -12.13
N VAL A 160 6.80 2.41 -10.82
CA VAL A 160 6.60 1.32 -9.86
C VAL A 160 5.34 0.51 -10.17
N ILE A 161 4.31 1.13 -10.74
CA ILE A 161 3.05 0.44 -11.02
C ILE A 161 3.21 -0.43 -12.27
N ASP A 162 3.73 0.12 -13.38
CA ASP A 162 4.01 -0.67 -14.59
C ASP A 162 4.95 -1.85 -14.28
N ILE A 163 6.00 -1.62 -13.50
CA ILE A 163 6.90 -2.72 -13.08
C ILE A 163 6.14 -3.76 -12.24
N SER A 164 5.32 -3.34 -11.29
CA SER A 164 4.58 -4.29 -10.44
C SER A 164 3.59 -5.11 -11.24
N LEU A 165 2.89 -4.49 -12.20
CA LEU A 165 1.98 -5.13 -13.12
C LEU A 165 2.70 -6.11 -14.07
N LEU A 166 3.85 -5.71 -14.61
CA LEU A 166 4.75 -6.60 -15.37
C LEU A 166 5.13 -7.85 -14.58
N LEU A 167 5.46 -7.72 -13.30
CA LEU A 167 5.84 -8.86 -12.46
C LEU A 167 4.66 -9.77 -12.08
N ILE A 168 3.43 -9.28 -12.18
CA ILE A 168 2.20 -10.05 -11.88
C ILE A 168 1.66 -10.73 -13.13
N PHE A 169 1.67 -10.05 -14.28
CA PHE A 169 0.97 -10.46 -15.51
C PHE A 169 1.87 -10.71 -16.72
N GLY A 170 3.13 -10.26 -16.69
CA GLY A 170 4.05 -10.28 -17.84
C GLY A 170 4.69 -11.63 -18.16
N GLY A 171 4.45 -12.66 -17.33
CA GLY A 171 5.01 -13.99 -17.56
C GLY A 171 6.55 -14.04 -17.52
N PRO A 172 7.16 -15.16 -17.95
CA PRO A 172 8.60 -15.40 -17.83
C PRO A 172 9.50 -14.51 -18.70
N ASP A 173 9.01 -14.07 -19.87
CA ASP A 173 9.76 -13.20 -20.80
C ASP A 173 9.35 -11.73 -20.70
N GLY A 174 8.35 -11.40 -19.87
CA GLY A 174 7.85 -10.05 -19.68
C GLY A 174 6.93 -9.55 -20.80
N MET A 175 6.48 -10.43 -21.71
CA MET A 175 5.70 -10.05 -22.88
C MET A 175 4.24 -10.52 -22.82
N ASP A 176 3.86 -11.34 -21.84
CA ASP A 176 2.44 -11.74 -21.69
C ASP A 176 1.59 -10.51 -21.31
N ASN A 177 0.39 -10.38 -21.89
CA ASN A 177 -0.54 -9.30 -21.58
C ASN A 177 0.05 -7.87 -21.75
N ASP A 178 0.89 -7.67 -22.75
CA ASP A 178 1.49 -6.37 -23.09
C ASP A 178 0.69 -5.58 -24.16
N GLY A 179 -0.40 -6.15 -24.65
CA GLY A 179 -1.23 -5.59 -25.72
C GLY A 179 -0.70 -5.82 -27.15
N ASP A 180 0.28 -6.70 -27.36
CA ASP A 180 0.79 -7.12 -28.67
C ASP A 180 0.77 -8.66 -28.86
N PRO A 181 0.02 -9.21 -29.83
CA PRO A 181 -0.79 -8.54 -30.85
C PRO A 181 -1.97 -7.77 -30.24
N ALA A 182 -2.56 -6.82 -30.98
CA ALA A 182 -3.62 -5.92 -30.51
C ALA A 182 -4.89 -6.57 -29.92
N ASP A 183 -5.01 -7.90 -30.02
CA ASP A 183 -6.08 -8.70 -29.42
C ASP A 183 -5.71 -9.25 -28.01
N GLU A 184 -4.47 -9.06 -27.56
CA GLU A 184 -3.99 -9.33 -26.20
C GLU A 184 -4.50 -8.27 -25.21
N SER A 185 -4.67 -8.67 -23.94
CA SER A 185 -5.02 -7.72 -22.88
C SER A 185 -3.81 -6.86 -22.53
N LEU A 186 -3.99 -5.55 -22.31
CA LEU A 186 -2.94 -4.70 -21.75
C LEU A 186 -3.08 -4.66 -20.23
N LEU A 187 -2.33 -5.53 -19.52
CA LEU A 187 -2.37 -5.66 -18.06
C LEU A 187 -1.04 -5.32 -17.38
N THR A 188 0.04 -5.16 -18.16
CA THR A 188 1.37 -4.82 -17.65
C THR A 188 1.59 -3.31 -17.49
N ARG A 189 0.57 -2.48 -17.78
CA ARG A 189 0.65 -1.02 -17.65
C ARG A 189 -0.61 -0.40 -17.05
N ASP A 190 -0.45 0.70 -16.32
CA ASP A 190 -1.58 1.44 -15.73
C ASP A 190 -2.12 2.58 -16.62
N GLY A 191 -1.38 2.92 -17.68
CA GLY A 191 -1.76 3.97 -18.63
C GLY A 191 -1.41 5.39 -18.20
N VAL A 192 -0.59 5.56 -17.15
CA VAL A 192 -0.13 6.84 -16.62
C VAL A 192 1.37 7.03 -16.91
N PRO A 193 1.73 7.62 -18.07
CA PRO A 193 3.13 7.63 -18.53
C PRO A 193 4.03 8.63 -17.78
N SER A 194 3.45 9.56 -17.02
CA SER A 194 4.18 10.59 -16.28
C SER A 194 3.30 11.30 -15.26
N ASN A 195 3.93 11.92 -14.28
CA ASN A 195 3.26 12.88 -13.40
C ASN A 195 2.70 14.09 -14.18
N ASP A 196 1.70 14.71 -13.59
CA ASP A 196 1.12 15.99 -14.00
C ASP A 196 2.12 17.15 -13.86
N VAL A 197 2.94 17.12 -12.80
CA VAL A 197 4.01 18.09 -12.53
C VAL A 197 5.35 17.37 -12.40
N ALA A 198 6.38 17.92 -13.04
CA ALA A 198 7.73 17.41 -12.90
C ALA A 198 8.20 17.50 -11.44
N PHE A 199 8.94 16.48 -10.98
CA PHE A 199 9.60 16.52 -9.69
C PHE A 199 10.50 17.76 -9.56
N SER A 200 10.62 18.27 -8.34
CA SER A 200 11.62 19.30 -8.04
C SER A 200 13.02 18.76 -8.34
N THR A 201 13.97 19.65 -8.66
CA THR A 201 15.39 19.29 -8.87
C THR A 201 16.21 19.34 -7.58
N SER A 202 15.59 19.74 -6.47
CA SER A 202 16.19 19.79 -5.14
C SER A 202 15.40 18.95 -4.15
N PHE A 203 16.10 18.29 -3.23
CA PHE A 203 15.49 17.56 -2.12
C PHE A 203 14.46 18.46 -1.38
N PRO A 204 13.25 17.96 -1.02
CA PRO A 204 12.80 16.56 -1.04
C PRO A 204 12.23 16.06 -2.39
N TYR A 205 12.49 16.76 -3.49
CA TYR A 205 12.06 16.41 -4.85
C TYR A 205 10.52 16.38 -5.07
N LEU A 206 9.73 16.79 -4.08
CA LEU A 206 8.28 16.93 -4.20
C LEU A 206 7.91 18.07 -5.14
N ALA A 207 6.91 17.83 -5.99
CA ALA A 207 6.25 18.91 -6.74
C ALA A 207 5.45 19.79 -5.77
N GLN A 208 5.29 21.08 -6.10
CA GLN A 208 4.44 21.98 -5.31
C GLN A 208 2.96 21.60 -5.49
N PRO A 209 2.15 21.63 -4.41
CA PRO A 209 0.70 21.45 -4.53
C PRO A 209 0.09 22.57 -5.37
N PHE A 210 -1.02 22.26 -6.04
CA PHE A 210 -1.77 23.18 -6.90
C PHE A 210 -2.76 24.05 -6.12
#